data_AF-A0A812Q4X4-F1
#
_entry.id   AF-A0A812Q4X4-F1
#
_cell.length_a   1.000
_cell.length_b   1.000
_cell.length_c   1.000
_cell.angle_alpha   90.00
_cell.angle_beta   90.00
_cell.angle_gamma   90.00
#
_symmetry.space_group_name_H-M   'P 1'
#
loop_
_entity.id
_entity.type
_entity.pdbx_description
1 polymer ?
#
loop_
_entity_poly.entity_id
_entity_poly.type
_entity_poly.pdbx_seq_one_letter_code
_entity_poly.pdbx_strand_id
1 'polypeptide(L)'
;MALVVKAAVKEAMVTGLTVSRTALWKDAYGPDTKDQELWEPTGEPVLDAKQLSSLTGQSTEKDLVAFILPILRSLFPEDQIVDSQNRRWPGSGLSPDLFRCMVCNGNASSGTPYKEMLDCVSVFEAKLAIKDDSRGQLYEYLCRLPSKHARGMIFDKSGFELYHVAGQPETRKALLERICGAWSAPGGKKLVRDFLSQYSPWERLLRQSLRQAGAVPVAFLGSGAFGRVLEAQPERSEEIERIAIKAVLAAGVPVGFSPGAEVEVMKRALQAGCPVVAPSSDCIQVVESGKVLGWFHILRDVGTPVPLDVAQARWPELVEALRQLHLNGFVHGDPRLANVVLLGENFTWIDFLGQPVFTGASQETDIQILMTDLVGQKDPVQFGPQFDGWPHNSTFIHSVLLPLMSSVTR
;
A
#
# COMPACT_ATOMS: atom_id res chain seq x y z
N MET A 1 -39.30 14.30 -5.26
CA MET A 1 -38.36 14.15 -4.13
C MET A 1 -37.01 13.55 -4.55
N ALA A 2 -36.95 12.38 -5.19
CA ALA A 2 -35.68 11.75 -5.58
C ALA A 2 -34.77 12.66 -6.44
N LEU A 3 -35.30 13.31 -7.48
CA LEU A 3 -34.54 14.24 -8.33
C LEU A 3 -33.96 15.44 -7.56
N VAL A 4 -34.69 15.96 -6.56
CA VAL A 4 -34.26 17.08 -5.72
C VAL A 4 -33.12 16.65 -4.77
N VAL A 5 -33.21 15.43 -4.22
CA VAL A 5 -32.14 14.84 -3.41
C VAL A 5 -30.88 14.62 -4.25
N LYS A 6 -31.00 14.05 -5.46
CA LYS A 6 -29.84 13.83 -6.36
C LYS A 6 -29.13 15.14 -6.74
N ALA A 7 -29.88 16.19 -7.02
CA ALA A 7 -29.32 17.51 -7.35
C ALA A 7 -28.57 18.12 -6.16
N ALA A 8 -29.17 18.09 -4.96
CA ALA A 8 -28.57 18.63 -3.75
C ALA A 8 -27.31 17.86 -3.31
N VAL A 9 -27.28 16.53 -3.42
CA VAL A 9 -26.09 15.74 -3.11
C VAL A 9 -24.97 16.02 -4.12
N LYS A 10 -25.29 16.12 -5.42
CA LYS A 10 -24.32 16.43 -6.47
C LYS A 10 -23.67 17.80 -6.25
N GLU A 11 -24.46 18.81 -5.93
CA GLU A 11 -23.98 20.17 -5.64
C GLU A 11 -23.10 20.20 -4.39
N ALA A 12 -23.52 19.51 -3.32
CA ALA A 12 -22.78 19.45 -2.07
C ALA A 12 -21.46 18.70 -2.16
N MET A 13 -21.39 17.61 -2.95
CA MET A 13 -20.12 16.90 -3.21
C MET A 13 -19.13 17.73 -4.03
N VAL A 14 -19.61 18.64 -4.90
CA VAL A 14 -18.76 19.54 -5.68
C VAL A 14 -18.30 20.75 -4.86
N THR A 15 -19.12 21.22 -3.94
CA THR A 15 -18.87 22.43 -3.13
C THR A 15 -18.26 22.14 -1.76
N GLY A 16 -18.09 20.86 -1.39
CA GLY A 16 -17.56 20.45 -0.08
C GLY A 16 -18.54 20.63 1.07
N LEU A 17 -19.84 20.80 0.79
CA LEU A 17 -20.90 20.90 1.81
C LEU A 17 -21.24 19.51 2.37
N THR A 18 -21.51 19.47 3.67
CA THR A 18 -21.86 18.23 4.38
C THR A 18 -23.26 17.76 3.98
N VAL A 19 -23.37 16.58 3.38
CA VAL A 19 -24.65 15.93 3.03
C VAL A 19 -25.04 14.94 4.14
N SER A 20 -26.32 14.86 4.49
CA SER A 20 -26.77 13.83 5.43
C SER A 20 -26.58 12.42 4.85
N ARG A 21 -26.14 11.46 5.67
CA ARG A 21 -25.88 10.08 5.23
C ARG A 21 -27.12 9.38 4.67
N THR A 22 -28.29 9.68 5.23
CA THR A 22 -29.57 9.22 4.67
C THR A 22 -29.80 9.72 3.24
N ALA A 23 -29.43 10.97 2.95
CA ALA A 23 -29.55 11.52 1.59
C ALA A 23 -28.50 10.91 0.64
N LEU A 24 -27.26 10.69 1.10
CA LEU A 24 -26.23 9.97 0.34
C LEU A 24 -26.71 8.58 -0.06
N TRP A 25 -27.30 7.84 0.88
CA TRP A 25 -27.82 6.50 0.64
C TRP A 25 -28.95 6.51 -0.42
N LYS A 26 -29.95 7.36 -0.25
CA LYS A 26 -31.11 7.45 -1.17
C LYS A 26 -30.72 7.90 -2.58
N ASP A 27 -29.66 8.68 -2.70
CA ASP A 27 -29.11 9.10 -3.98
C ASP A 27 -28.29 7.98 -4.64
N ALA A 28 -27.47 7.26 -3.86
CA ALA A 28 -26.67 6.11 -4.32
C ALA A 28 -27.54 4.96 -4.82
N TYR A 29 -28.66 4.71 -4.16
CA TYR A 29 -29.59 3.64 -4.50
C TYR A 29 -30.44 4.03 -5.72
N GLY A 30 -29.98 3.60 -6.90
CA GLY A 30 -30.58 3.92 -8.19
C GLY A 30 -31.27 2.71 -8.87
N PRO A 31 -31.95 2.94 -10.01
CA PRO A 31 -32.59 1.88 -10.78
C PRO A 31 -31.62 0.83 -11.33
N ASP A 32 -30.34 1.16 -11.43
CA ASP A 32 -29.28 0.26 -11.93
C ASP A 32 -28.64 -0.59 -10.83
N THR A 33 -29.03 -0.42 -9.56
CA THR A 33 -28.52 -1.23 -8.45
C THR A 33 -29.02 -2.67 -8.62
N LYS A 34 -28.09 -3.63 -8.68
CA LYS A 34 -28.44 -5.04 -8.60
C LYS A 34 -28.61 -5.42 -7.13
N ASP A 35 -29.86 -5.57 -6.72
CA ASP A 35 -30.21 -6.14 -5.42
C ASP A 35 -30.38 -7.65 -5.54
N GLN A 36 -29.67 -8.38 -4.67
CA GLN A 36 -29.77 -9.83 -4.59
C GLN A 36 -29.99 -10.23 -3.13
N GLU A 37 -30.85 -11.22 -2.93
CA GLU A 37 -30.91 -11.97 -1.68
C GLU A 37 -30.10 -13.26 -1.87
N LEU A 38 -29.34 -13.64 -0.84
CA LEU A 38 -28.61 -14.91 -0.87
C LEU A 38 -29.60 -16.07 -0.99
N TRP A 39 -29.45 -16.86 -2.06
CA TRP A 39 -30.16 -18.12 -2.27
C TRP A 39 -29.19 -19.20 -2.77
N GLU A 40 -28.41 -19.79 -1.86
CA GLU A 40 -27.74 -21.06 -2.10
C GLU A 40 -28.42 -22.16 -1.26
N PRO A 41 -28.94 -23.24 -1.86
CA PRO A 41 -29.68 -24.27 -1.13
C PRO A 41 -28.77 -25.20 -0.30
N THR A 42 -27.46 -25.14 -0.51
CA THR A 42 -26.45 -25.99 0.12
C THR A 42 -25.19 -25.20 0.41
N GLY A 43 -24.58 -25.39 1.58
CA GLY A 43 -23.30 -24.77 1.94
C GLY A 43 -23.25 -24.38 3.42
N GLU A 44 -22.07 -23.96 3.88
CA GLU A 44 -21.89 -23.58 5.29
C GLU A 44 -22.45 -22.17 5.58
N PRO A 45 -23.24 -22.01 6.65
CA PRO A 45 -23.64 -20.69 7.12
C PRO A 45 -22.45 -19.96 7.72
N VAL A 46 -22.50 -18.63 7.74
CA VAL A 46 -21.44 -17.83 8.40
C VAL A 46 -21.39 -18.15 9.89
N LEU A 47 -22.57 -18.22 10.52
CA LEU A 47 -22.73 -18.57 11.93
C LEU A 47 -23.55 -19.84 12.09
N ASP A 48 -23.08 -20.73 12.95
CA ASP A 48 -23.89 -21.86 13.42
C ASP A 48 -24.97 -21.41 14.41
N ALA A 49 -25.88 -22.32 14.78
CA ALA A 49 -26.99 -22.02 15.68
C ALA A 49 -26.55 -21.52 17.07
N LYS A 50 -25.42 -22.02 17.61
CA LYS A 50 -24.89 -21.63 18.92
C LYS A 50 -24.27 -20.24 18.85
N GLN A 51 -23.54 -19.95 17.78
CA GLN A 51 -22.99 -18.63 17.49
C GLN A 51 -24.11 -17.61 17.29
N LEU A 52 -25.15 -17.95 16.53
CA LEU A 52 -26.30 -17.06 16.32
C LEU A 52 -27.00 -16.73 17.64
N SER A 53 -27.25 -17.73 18.50
CA SER A 53 -27.81 -17.49 19.84
C SER A 53 -26.92 -16.55 20.65
N SER A 54 -25.60 -16.71 20.59
CA SER A 54 -24.63 -15.87 21.29
C SER A 54 -24.59 -14.43 20.74
N LEU A 55 -24.76 -14.25 19.42
CA LEU A 55 -24.80 -12.94 18.76
C LEU A 55 -26.00 -12.10 19.23
N THR A 56 -27.16 -12.73 19.44
CA THR A 56 -28.38 -11.99 19.84
C THR A 56 -28.22 -11.28 21.19
N GLY A 57 -27.37 -11.82 22.07
CA GLY A 57 -27.06 -11.27 23.39
C GLY A 57 -26.14 -10.05 23.42
N GLN A 58 -25.46 -9.70 22.32
CA GLN A 58 -24.54 -8.55 22.30
C GLN A 58 -25.30 -7.22 22.44
N SER A 59 -24.88 -6.28 23.28
CA SER A 59 -25.67 -5.05 23.54
C SER A 59 -25.06 -3.78 22.97
N THR A 60 -23.79 -3.81 22.55
CA THR A 60 -23.11 -2.68 21.93
C THR A 60 -22.48 -3.05 20.57
N GLU A 61 -22.17 -2.05 19.74
CA GLU A 61 -21.44 -2.26 18.48
C GLU A 61 -20.04 -2.83 18.73
N LYS A 62 -19.39 -2.42 19.84
CA LYS A 62 -18.11 -2.96 20.28
C LYS A 62 -18.19 -4.46 20.60
N ASP A 63 -19.26 -4.89 21.26
CA ASP A 63 -19.46 -6.30 21.57
C ASP A 63 -19.73 -7.13 20.30
N LEU A 64 -20.49 -6.57 19.35
CA LEU A 64 -20.71 -7.17 18.03
C LEU A 64 -19.39 -7.33 17.26
N VAL A 65 -18.55 -6.29 17.25
CA VAL A 65 -17.22 -6.33 16.64
C VAL A 65 -16.36 -7.42 17.27
N ALA A 66 -16.25 -7.43 18.60
CA ALA A 66 -15.46 -8.43 19.33
C ALA A 66 -15.94 -9.87 19.05
N PHE A 67 -17.25 -10.07 18.93
CA PHE A 67 -17.84 -11.36 18.59
C PHE A 67 -17.56 -11.80 17.15
N ILE A 68 -17.78 -10.92 16.17
CA ILE A 68 -17.67 -11.25 14.73
C ILE A 68 -16.21 -11.31 14.25
N LEU A 69 -15.31 -10.54 14.84
CA LEU A 69 -13.90 -10.46 14.44
C LEU A 69 -13.20 -11.83 14.27
N PRO A 70 -13.23 -12.78 15.24
CA PRO A 70 -12.61 -14.09 15.05
C PRO A 70 -13.24 -14.90 13.92
N ILE A 71 -14.55 -14.74 13.66
CA ILE A 71 -15.24 -15.41 12.56
C ILE A 71 -14.75 -14.85 11.22
N LEU A 72 -14.69 -13.53 11.08
CA LEU A 72 -14.16 -12.91 9.85
C LEU A 72 -12.69 -13.30 9.60
N ARG A 73 -11.86 -13.36 10.64
CA ARG A 73 -10.47 -13.84 10.51
C ARG A 73 -10.39 -15.27 10.00
N SER A 74 -11.31 -16.14 10.42
CA SER A 74 -11.37 -17.51 9.90
C SER A 74 -11.79 -17.59 8.43
N LEU A 75 -12.53 -16.59 7.92
CA LEU A 75 -12.93 -16.54 6.50
C LEU A 75 -11.80 -16.08 5.58
N PHE A 76 -10.87 -15.29 6.11
CA PHE A 76 -9.75 -14.68 5.38
C PHE A 76 -8.41 -14.96 6.11
N PRO A 77 -7.94 -16.22 6.14
CA PRO A 77 -6.73 -16.59 6.89
C PRO A 77 -5.45 -15.92 6.37
N GLU A 78 -5.43 -15.54 5.09
CA GLU A 78 -4.32 -14.85 4.43
C GLU A 78 -4.31 -13.33 4.67
N ASP A 79 -5.34 -12.80 5.34
CA ASP A 79 -5.56 -11.36 5.48
C ASP A 79 -5.61 -10.95 6.94
N GLN A 80 -5.27 -9.69 7.19
CA GLN A 80 -5.48 -9.07 8.47
C GLN A 80 -6.88 -8.47 8.50
N ILE A 81 -7.72 -8.95 9.43
CA ILE A 81 -8.94 -8.25 9.86
C ILE A 81 -8.61 -7.48 11.13
N VAL A 82 -8.70 -6.16 11.02
CA VAL A 82 -8.21 -5.21 12.02
C VAL A 82 -9.37 -4.45 12.62
N ASP A 83 -9.39 -4.38 13.96
CA ASP A 83 -10.28 -3.50 14.71
C ASP A 83 -9.75 -2.06 14.66
N SER A 84 -10.55 -1.15 14.09
CA SER A 84 -10.20 0.26 13.94
C SER A 84 -11.12 1.21 14.71
N GLN A 85 -11.97 0.73 15.62
CA GLN A 85 -12.95 1.57 16.33
C GLN A 85 -12.31 2.73 17.11
N ASN A 86 -11.05 2.58 17.53
CA ASN A 86 -10.32 3.57 18.34
C ASN A 86 -9.16 4.26 17.60
N ARG A 87 -9.12 4.16 16.26
CA ARG A 87 -8.07 4.75 15.43
C ARG A 87 -8.67 5.75 14.44
N ARG A 88 -7.85 6.63 13.90
CA ARG A 88 -8.22 7.44 12.73
C ARG A 88 -7.41 6.97 11.55
N TRP A 89 -8.06 6.81 10.40
CA TRP A 89 -7.32 6.45 9.20
C TRP A 89 -6.57 7.65 8.63
N PRO A 90 -5.41 7.40 8.00
CA PRO A 90 -4.67 8.45 7.32
C PRO A 90 -5.51 9.06 6.18
N GLY A 91 -5.48 10.39 6.06
CA GLY A 91 -6.06 11.15 4.94
C GLY A 91 -7.58 11.33 4.95
N SER A 92 -8.37 10.40 5.51
CA SER A 92 -9.83 10.46 5.46
C SER A 92 -10.47 11.06 6.71
N GLY A 93 -9.82 10.97 7.88
CA GLY A 93 -10.40 11.33 9.18
C GLY A 93 -11.57 10.43 9.61
N LEU A 94 -11.90 9.42 8.81
CA LEU A 94 -12.94 8.43 9.06
C LEU A 94 -12.30 7.14 9.60
N SER A 95 -13.02 6.39 10.42
CA SER A 95 -12.59 5.07 10.86
C SER A 95 -13.77 4.12 10.86
N PRO A 96 -13.80 3.15 9.94
CA PRO A 96 -14.79 2.10 10.03
C PRO A 96 -14.55 1.25 11.29
N ASP A 97 -15.53 0.45 11.66
CA ASP A 97 -15.41 -0.46 12.81
C ASP A 97 -14.30 -1.49 12.58
N LEU A 98 -14.26 -2.11 11.40
CA LEU A 98 -13.20 -3.02 10.98
C LEU A 98 -12.72 -2.73 9.56
N PHE A 99 -11.53 -3.25 9.24
CA PHE A 99 -11.10 -3.39 7.85
C PHE A 99 -10.29 -4.65 7.59
N ARG A 100 -10.28 -5.04 6.32
CA ARG A 100 -9.48 -6.14 5.77
C ARG A 100 -8.37 -5.56 4.92
N CYS A 101 -7.14 -6.02 5.13
CA CYS A 101 -5.98 -5.68 4.33
C CYS A 101 -4.98 -6.84 4.29
N MET A 102 -4.04 -6.80 3.35
CA MET A 102 -2.89 -7.72 3.36
C MET A 102 -1.94 -7.42 4.53
N VAL A 103 -1.65 -6.12 4.76
CA VAL A 103 -0.76 -5.62 5.82
C VAL A 103 -1.28 -4.31 6.36
N CYS A 104 -1.13 -4.08 7.67
CA CYS A 104 -1.42 -2.81 8.32
C CYS A 104 -0.20 -2.31 9.10
N ASN A 105 -0.16 -0.99 9.32
CA ASN A 105 0.81 -0.40 10.23
C ASN A 105 0.41 -0.73 11.67
N GLY A 106 1.28 -1.40 12.42
CA GLY A 106 1.02 -1.91 13.76
C GLY A 106 0.61 -3.37 13.76
N ASN A 107 -0.34 -3.74 14.62
CA ASN A 107 -0.80 -5.12 14.76
C ASN A 107 -2.30 -5.26 14.43
N ALA A 108 -2.74 -6.50 14.20
CA ALA A 108 -4.14 -6.78 13.84
C ALA A 108 -5.17 -6.37 14.93
N SER A 109 -4.75 -6.03 16.15
CA SER A 109 -5.61 -5.53 17.21
C SER A 109 -5.77 -4.01 17.24
N SER A 110 -4.93 -3.24 16.55
CA SER A 110 -4.96 -1.77 16.67
C SER A 110 -4.32 -1.00 15.51
N GLY A 111 -4.09 -1.67 14.38
CA GLY A 111 -3.36 -1.13 13.25
C GLY A 111 -4.16 -0.12 12.42
N THR A 112 -3.46 0.54 11.51
CA THR A 112 -4.05 1.46 10.52
C THR A 112 -3.61 1.04 9.12
N PRO A 113 -4.44 1.25 8.09
CA PRO A 113 -3.99 0.96 6.73
C PRO A 113 -2.89 1.95 6.31
N TYR A 114 -1.93 1.47 5.53
CA TYR A 114 -0.99 2.36 4.83
C TYR A 114 -1.75 3.16 3.78
N LYS A 115 -1.48 4.47 3.68
CA LYS A 115 -2.18 5.37 2.75
C LYS A 115 -2.10 4.88 1.31
N GLU A 116 -0.93 4.40 0.93
CA GLU A 116 -0.56 3.87 -0.38
C GLU A 116 -1.22 2.51 -0.68
N MET A 117 -1.79 1.85 0.33
CA MET A 117 -2.45 0.55 0.24
C MET A 117 -3.97 0.63 0.42
N LEU A 118 -4.55 1.83 0.55
CA LEU A 118 -6.00 2.02 0.73
C LEU A 118 -6.85 1.48 -0.44
N ASP A 119 -6.26 1.30 -1.62
CA ASP A 119 -6.90 0.65 -2.77
C ASP A 119 -6.97 -0.88 -2.68
N CYS A 120 -6.35 -1.48 -1.67
CA CYS A 120 -6.34 -2.91 -1.37
C CYS A 120 -7.13 -3.23 -0.09
N VAL A 121 -7.99 -2.31 0.36
CA VAL A 121 -8.73 -2.42 1.62
C VAL A 121 -10.22 -2.67 1.35
N SER A 122 -10.82 -3.51 2.18
CA SER A 122 -12.28 -3.59 2.33
C SER A 122 -12.69 -3.17 3.74
N VAL A 123 -13.82 -2.49 3.86
CA VAL A 123 -14.29 -1.90 5.13
C VAL A 123 -15.51 -2.63 5.67
N PHE A 124 -15.65 -2.68 6.99
CA PHE A 124 -16.80 -3.28 7.65
C PHE A 124 -17.39 -2.36 8.71
N GLU A 125 -18.71 -2.38 8.82
CA GLU A 125 -19.48 -1.64 9.82
C GLU A 125 -20.38 -2.56 10.64
N ALA A 126 -20.27 -2.45 11.97
CA ALA A 126 -21.14 -3.13 12.91
C ALA A 126 -22.22 -2.16 13.38
N LYS A 127 -23.48 -2.58 13.37
CA LYS A 127 -24.59 -1.78 13.89
C LYS A 127 -25.50 -2.64 14.75
N LEU A 128 -26.15 -2.04 15.74
CA LEU A 128 -27.18 -2.76 16.51
C LEU A 128 -28.43 -3.05 15.68
N ALA A 129 -28.72 -2.18 14.71
CA ALA A 129 -29.74 -2.35 13.69
C ALA A 129 -29.34 -1.56 12.45
N ILE A 130 -29.38 -2.18 11.28
CA ILE A 130 -29.04 -1.50 10.02
C ILE A 130 -30.13 -0.51 9.65
N LYS A 131 -29.75 0.77 9.51
CA LYS A 131 -30.62 1.88 9.09
C LYS A 131 -30.03 2.60 7.89
N ASP A 132 -30.83 3.42 7.21
CA ASP A 132 -30.40 4.21 6.06
C ASP A 132 -29.19 5.11 6.37
N ASP A 133 -29.12 5.69 7.57
CA ASP A 133 -27.97 6.49 8.00
C ASP A 133 -26.67 5.65 8.05
N SER A 134 -26.76 4.42 8.56
CA SER A 134 -25.62 3.49 8.65
C SER A 134 -25.21 2.97 7.28
N ARG A 135 -26.16 2.73 6.37
CA ARG A 135 -25.87 2.40 4.96
C ARG A 135 -25.15 3.56 4.28
N GLY A 136 -25.59 4.79 4.54
CA GLY A 136 -24.93 6.01 4.06
C GLY A 136 -23.50 6.16 4.61
N GLN A 137 -23.27 5.78 5.87
CA GLN A 137 -21.94 5.76 6.48
C GLN A 137 -20.99 4.77 5.77
N LEU A 138 -21.41 3.52 5.56
CA LEU A 138 -20.62 2.54 4.80
C LEU A 138 -20.31 3.06 3.38
N TYR A 139 -21.34 3.56 2.69
CA TYR A 139 -21.18 4.09 1.33
C TYR A 139 -20.20 5.28 1.28
N GLU A 140 -20.22 6.16 2.29
CA GLU A 140 -19.28 7.26 2.43
C GLU A 140 -17.83 6.74 2.51
N TYR A 141 -17.56 5.72 3.33
CA TYR A 141 -16.23 5.10 3.40
C TYR A 141 -15.78 4.55 2.05
N LEU A 142 -16.66 3.80 1.38
CA LEU A 142 -16.35 3.20 0.09
C LEU A 142 -16.05 4.24 -0.99
N CYS A 143 -16.74 5.39 -0.97
CA CYS A 143 -16.45 6.51 -1.89
C CYS A 143 -15.09 7.14 -1.64
N ARG A 144 -14.61 7.20 -0.39
CA ARG A 144 -13.32 7.80 -0.04
C ARG A 144 -12.10 6.90 -0.31
N LEU A 145 -12.30 5.60 -0.54
CA LEU A 145 -11.20 4.73 -0.95
C LEU A 145 -10.68 5.14 -2.35
N PRO A 146 -9.36 5.12 -2.60
CA PRO A 146 -8.80 5.56 -3.88
C PRO A 146 -9.04 4.57 -5.04
N SER A 147 -9.49 3.34 -4.74
CA SER A 147 -9.76 2.35 -5.79
C SER A 147 -10.99 2.71 -6.63
N LYS A 148 -10.91 2.44 -7.94
CA LYS A 148 -12.04 2.52 -8.87
C LYS A 148 -13.20 1.61 -8.48
N HIS A 149 -12.90 0.48 -7.86
CA HIS A 149 -13.88 -0.45 -7.31
C HIS A 149 -13.61 -0.63 -5.82
N ALA A 150 -14.63 -0.45 -4.99
CA ALA A 150 -14.54 -0.64 -3.56
C ALA A 150 -15.62 -1.60 -3.08
N ARG A 151 -15.27 -2.43 -2.10
CA ARG A 151 -16.18 -3.37 -1.47
C ARG A 151 -16.16 -3.24 0.04
N GLY A 152 -17.30 -3.50 0.64
CA GLY A 152 -17.45 -3.49 2.08
C GLY A 152 -18.68 -4.23 2.53
N MET A 153 -18.82 -4.34 3.84
CA MET A 153 -19.91 -5.05 4.49
C MET A 153 -20.45 -4.22 5.65
N ILE A 154 -21.77 -4.16 5.79
CA ILE A 154 -22.41 -3.69 7.02
C ILE A 154 -23.17 -4.86 7.63
N PHE A 155 -23.17 -4.96 8.95
CA PHE A 155 -23.80 -6.08 9.61
C PHE A 155 -24.42 -5.71 10.96
N ASP A 156 -25.43 -6.47 11.34
CA ASP A 156 -26.06 -6.40 12.66
C ASP A 156 -26.37 -7.82 13.18
N LYS A 157 -27.24 -7.93 14.18
CA LYS A 157 -27.64 -9.24 14.74
C LYS A 157 -28.47 -10.10 13.78
N SER A 158 -29.16 -9.49 12.83
CA SER A 158 -30.07 -10.16 11.91
C SER A 158 -29.36 -10.73 10.68
N GLY A 159 -28.27 -10.08 10.26
CA GLY A 159 -27.52 -10.48 9.08
C GLY A 159 -26.48 -9.47 8.65
N PHE A 160 -26.19 -9.48 7.36
CA PHE A 160 -25.22 -8.61 6.71
C PHE A 160 -25.72 -8.12 5.35
N GLU A 161 -25.20 -6.96 4.92
CA GLU A 161 -25.32 -6.45 3.56
C GLU A 161 -23.92 -6.23 2.97
N LEU A 162 -23.67 -6.76 1.77
CA LEU A 162 -22.42 -6.61 1.02
C LEU A 162 -22.59 -5.57 -0.08
N TYR A 163 -21.61 -4.68 -0.22
CA TYR A 163 -21.69 -3.51 -1.09
C TYR A 163 -20.53 -3.51 -2.08
N HIS A 164 -20.85 -3.34 -3.38
CA HIS A 164 -19.86 -3.07 -4.42
C HIS A 164 -20.17 -1.73 -5.05
N VAL A 165 -19.22 -0.81 -4.98
CA VAL A 165 -19.30 0.49 -5.63
C VAL A 165 -18.22 0.67 -6.67
N ALA A 166 -18.49 1.47 -7.70
CA ALA A 166 -17.50 1.82 -8.72
C ALA A 166 -17.58 3.28 -9.16
N GLY A 167 -16.44 3.91 -9.41
CA GLY A 167 -16.35 5.29 -9.88
C GLY A 167 -14.89 5.74 -10.02
N GLN A 168 -14.66 6.99 -10.39
CA GLN A 168 -13.29 7.51 -10.41
C GLN A 168 -12.81 7.80 -8.97
N PRO A 169 -11.49 7.71 -8.69
CA PRO A 169 -10.93 8.13 -7.41
C PRO A 169 -11.37 9.57 -7.06
N GLU A 170 -11.58 9.85 -5.78
CA GLU A 170 -11.98 11.18 -5.27
C GLU A 170 -13.32 11.71 -5.83
N THR A 171 -14.07 10.86 -6.53
CA THR A 171 -15.41 11.19 -7.02
C THR A 171 -16.45 10.29 -6.37
N ARG A 172 -17.72 10.66 -6.57
CA ARG A 172 -18.85 9.81 -6.20
C ARG A 172 -18.79 8.48 -6.97
N LYS A 173 -19.04 7.38 -6.27
CA LYS A 173 -19.11 6.02 -6.86
C LYS A 173 -20.55 5.57 -7.01
N ALA A 174 -20.90 4.93 -8.13
CA ALA A 174 -22.18 4.27 -8.28
C ALA A 174 -22.22 2.99 -7.42
N LEU A 175 -23.34 2.74 -6.73
CA LEU A 175 -23.61 1.44 -6.13
C LEU A 175 -24.00 0.47 -7.26
N LEU A 176 -23.17 -0.55 -7.48
CA LEU A 176 -23.38 -1.51 -8.56
C LEU A 176 -24.14 -2.73 -8.08
N GLU A 177 -23.81 -3.22 -6.89
CA GLU A 177 -24.36 -4.44 -6.33
C GLU A 177 -24.53 -4.31 -4.83
N ARG A 178 -25.67 -4.81 -4.34
CA ARG A 178 -25.96 -5.01 -2.93
C ARG A 178 -26.50 -6.42 -2.71
N ILE A 179 -25.90 -7.15 -1.78
CA ILE A 179 -26.32 -8.51 -1.44
C ILE A 179 -26.70 -8.56 0.04
N CYS A 180 -27.95 -8.92 0.34
CA CYS A 180 -28.42 -9.13 1.69
C CYS A 180 -28.36 -10.62 2.07
N GLY A 181 -27.83 -10.93 3.24
CA GLY A 181 -27.71 -12.30 3.73
C GLY A 181 -27.99 -12.43 5.22
N ALA A 182 -28.68 -13.49 5.60
CA ALA A 182 -28.79 -13.90 7.00
C ALA A 182 -27.53 -14.67 7.43
N TRP A 183 -27.11 -14.52 8.69
CA TRP A 183 -25.93 -15.22 9.21
C TRP A 183 -26.01 -16.75 9.13
N SER A 184 -27.22 -17.28 9.28
CA SER A 184 -27.53 -18.71 9.23
C SER A 184 -27.84 -19.23 7.83
N ALA A 185 -27.83 -18.37 6.81
CA ALA A 185 -28.15 -18.77 5.45
C ALA A 185 -27.07 -19.74 4.91
N PRO A 186 -27.46 -20.92 4.37
CA PRO A 186 -26.52 -21.82 3.72
C PRO A 186 -25.74 -21.13 2.60
N GLY A 187 -24.45 -21.44 2.49
CA GLY A 187 -23.55 -20.82 1.50
C GLY A 187 -23.00 -19.45 1.90
N GLY A 188 -23.46 -18.88 3.03
CA GLY A 188 -23.05 -17.54 3.47
C GLY A 188 -21.54 -17.35 3.61
N LYS A 189 -20.78 -18.35 4.11
CA LYS A 189 -19.31 -18.24 4.21
C LYS A 189 -18.65 -18.04 2.85
N LYS A 190 -19.08 -18.84 1.86
CA LYS A 190 -18.55 -18.80 0.51
C LYS A 190 -18.92 -17.47 -0.15
N LEU A 191 -20.17 -17.02 -0.03
CA LEU A 191 -20.60 -15.73 -0.54
C LEU A 191 -19.72 -14.58 -0.01
N VAL A 192 -19.58 -14.47 1.31
CA VAL A 192 -18.81 -13.38 1.93
C VAL A 192 -17.35 -13.43 1.48
N ARG A 193 -16.76 -14.62 1.42
CA ARG A 193 -15.39 -14.83 0.96
C ARG A 193 -15.24 -14.41 -0.50
N ASP A 194 -16.03 -14.97 -1.40
CA ASP A 194 -15.92 -14.75 -2.85
C ASP A 194 -16.18 -13.28 -3.21
N PHE A 195 -17.15 -12.65 -2.55
CA PHE A 195 -17.47 -11.24 -2.77
C PHE A 195 -16.30 -10.32 -2.36
N LEU A 196 -15.76 -10.51 -1.16
CA LEU A 196 -14.70 -9.66 -0.62
C LEU A 196 -13.33 -9.98 -1.23
N SER A 197 -13.12 -11.20 -1.73
CA SER A 197 -11.91 -11.61 -2.46
C SER A 197 -11.84 -11.10 -3.91
N GLN A 198 -12.77 -10.25 -4.35
CA GLN A 198 -12.64 -9.51 -5.61
C GLN A 198 -11.67 -8.33 -5.45
N TYR A 199 -10.39 -8.69 -5.48
CA TYR A 199 -9.23 -7.84 -5.22
C TYR A 199 -8.98 -6.79 -6.30
N SER A 200 -8.36 -5.66 -5.90
CA SER A 200 -7.88 -4.65 -6.83
C SER A 200 -6.73 -5.18 -7.69
N PRO A 201 -6.38 -4.54 -8.83
CA PRO A 201 -5.22 -4.93 -9.62
C PRO A 201 -3.92 -5.00 -8.80
N TRP A 202 -3.73 -4.06 -7.87
CA TRP A 202 -2.58 -4.06 -6.98
C TRP A 202 -2.59 -5.22 -5.98
N GLU A 203 -3.72 -5.46 -5.31
CA GLU A 203 -3.83 -6.56 -4.36
C GLU A 203 -3.63 -7.92 -5.04
N ARG A 204 -4.15 -8.10 -6.27
CA ARG A 204 -3.90 -9.31 -7.07
C ARG A 204 -2.42 -9.47 -7.41
N LEU A 205 -1.75 -8.41 -7.86
CA LEU A 205 -0.33 -8.45 -8.20
C LEU A 205 0.50 -8.84 -6.98
N LEU A 206 0.31 -8.14 -5.86
CA LEU A 206 1.08 -8.40 -4.63
C LEU A 206 0.87 -9.82 -4.10
N ARG A 207 -0.37 -10.32 -4.11
CA ARG A 207 -0.66 -11.71 -3.70
C ARG A 207 -0.01 -12.73 -4.63
N GLN A 208 -0.05 -12.49 -5.94
CA GLN A 208 0.60 -13.39 -6.90
C GLN A 208 2.11 -13.36 -6.77
N SER A 209 2.71 -12.19 -6.53
CA SER A 209 4.13 -12.05 -6.22
C SER A 209 4.53 -12.82 -4.96
N LEU A 210 3.79 -12.67 -3.86
CA LEU A 210 4.02 -13.41 -2.61
C LEU A 210 3.93 -14.93 -2.79
N ARG A 211 2.88 -15.41 -3.49
CA ARG A 211 2.71 -16.83 -3.78
C ARG A 211 3.84 -17.39 -4.65
N GLN A 212 4.25 -16.67 -5.68
CA GLN A 212 5.36 -17.10 -6.54
C GLN A 212 6.71 -17.06 -5.82
N ALA A 213 6.88 -16.12 -4.88
CA ALA A 213 8.04 -16.05 -4.00
C ALA A 213 8.02 -17.11 -2.87
N GLY A 214 6.88 -17.77 -2.63
CA GLY A 214 6.71 -18.68 -1.49
C GLY A 214 6.87 -17.95 -0.15
N ALA A 215 6.27 -16.77 -0.03
CA ALA A 215 6.45 -15.88 1.12
C ALA A 215 5.12 -15.28 1.61
N VAL A 216 5.08 -14.97 2.89
CA VAL A 216 3.96 -14.27 3.55
C VAL A 216 4.33 -12.82 3.85
N PRO A 217 3.38 -11.88 3.75
CA PRO A 217 3.70 -10.47 3.94
C PRO A 217 3.84 -10.14 5.43
N VAL A 218 4.81 -9.27 5.74
CA VAL A 218 5.12 -8.82 7.11
C VAL A 218 4.73 -7.36 7.28
N ALA A 219 5.23 -6.50 6.40
CA ALA A 219 5.02 -5.05 6.47
C ALA A 219 5.05 -4.42 5.07
N PHE A 220 4.55 -3.20 4.98
CA PHE A 220 4.72 -2.36 3.79
C PHE A 220 5.93 -1.45 3.99
N LEU A 221 6.90 -1.52 3.05
CA LEU A 221 8.14 -0.76 3.13
C LEU A 221 8.05 0.57 2.37
N GLY A 222 7.17 0.68 1.38
CA GLY A 222 6.95 1.93 0.67
C GLY A 222 6.42 1.75 -0.74
N SER A 223 6.19 2.88 -1.41
CA SER A 223 5.88 2.93 -2.84
C SER A 223 6.72 3.99 -3.52
N GLY A 224 7.30 3.63 -4.67
CA GLY A 224 7.92 4.58 -5.59
C GLY A 224 6.93 5.07 -6.65
N ALA A 225 7.45 5.67 -7.71
CA ALA A 225 6.63 6.19 -8.81
C ALA A 225 5.76 5.12 -9.49
N PHE A 226 6.28 3.89 -9.61
CA PHE A 226 5.63 2.82 -10.35
C PHE A 226 5.41 1.53 -9.55
N GLY A 227 6.04 1.42 -8.37
CA GLY A 227 6.14 0.17 -7.64
C GLY A 227 5.74 0.27 -6.17
N ARG A 228 5.44 -0.88 -5.59
CA ARG A 228 5.19 -1.07 -4.15
C ARG A 228 6.15 -2.11 -3.61
N VAL A 229 6.62 -1.90 -2.38
CA VAL A 229 7.59 -2.77 -1.72
C VAL A 229 6.97 -3.34 -0.45
N LEU A 230 6.98 -4.67 -0.33
CA LEU A 230 6.58 -5.39 0.87
C LEU A 230 7.81 -6.01 1.52
N GLU A 231 7.86 -5.97 2.85
CA GLU A 231 8.65 -6.92 3.62
C GLU A 231 7.88 -8.24 3.65
N ALA A 232 8.57 -9.35 3.44
CA ALA A 232 7.99 -10.68 3.47
C ALA A 232 8.91 -11.68 4.18
N GLN A 233 8.31 -12.78 4.63
CA GLN A 233 9.01 -13.92 5.22
C GLN A 233 8.82 -15.14 4.31
N PRO A 234 9.90 -15.81 3.87
CA PRO A 234 9.78 -17.09 3.18
C PRO A 234 9.07 -18.13 4.06
N GLU A 235 8.08 -18.84 3.51
CA GLU A 235 7.24 -19.80 4.26
C GLU A 235 8.02 -21.01 4.80
N ARG A 236 9.16 -21.34 4.20
CA ARG A 236 9.93 -22.56 4.47
C ARG A 236 11.24 -22.32 5.22
N SER A 237 11.46 -21.11 5.75
CA SER A 237 12.68 -20.82 6.49
C SER A 237 12.48 -21.05 7.99
N GLU A 238 13.33 -21.87 8.60
CA GLU A 238 13.42 -21.99 10.07
C GLU A 238 14.05 -20.74 10.69
N GLU A 239 14.79 -19.96 9.90
CA GLU A 239 15.35 -18.67 10.28
C GLU A 239 14.39 -17.53 9.93
N ILE A 240 14.39 -16.47 10.74
CA ILE A 240 13.62 -15.24 10.45
C ILE A 240 14.40 -14.42 9.41
N GLU A 241 14.52 -14.96 8.20
CA GLU A 241 15.04 -14.21 7.06
C GLU A 241 13.92 -13.31 6.51
N ARG A 242 14.20 -12.01 6.42
CA ARG A 242 13.28 -11.01 5.87
C ARG A 242 13.75 -10.61 4.49
N ILE A 243 12.87 -10.75 3.51
CA ILE A 243 13.11 -10.34 2.13
C ILE A 243 12.25 -9.13 1.78
N ALA A 244 12.67 -8.34 0.80
CA ALA A 244 11.81 -7.33 0.19
C ALA A 244 11.29 -7.80 -1.16
N ILE A 245 10.00 -7.63 -1.40
CA ILE A 245 9.35 -7.89 -2.69
C ILE A 245 8.92 -6.56 -3.27
N LYS A 246 9.55 -6.15 -4.39
CA LYS A 246 9.16 -4.96 -5.14
C LYS A 246 8.32 -5.38 -6.34
N ALA A 247 7.08 -4.88 -6.41
CA ALA A 247 6.13 -5.17 -7.47
C ALA A 247 5.77 -3.91 -8.25
N VAL A 248 5.60 -4.04 -9.57
CA VAL A 248 5.29 -2.96 -10.50
C VAL A 248 4.08 -3.34 -11.34
N LEU A 249 3.03 -2.51 -11.30
CA LEU A 249 1.78 -2.77 -12.01
C LEU A 249 1.87 -2.36 -13.49
N ALA A 250 1.49 -3.25 -14.41
CA ALA A 250 1.60 -2.99 -15.84
C ALA A 250 0.74 -1.82 -16.32
N ALA A 251 -0.42 -1.60 -15.71
CA ALA A 251 -1.32 -0.51 -16.06
C ALA A 251 -0.80 0.90 -15.70
N GLY A 252 0.32 0.99 -14.95
CA GLY A 252 0.86 2.26 -14.45
C GLY A 252 2.22 2.65 -15.02
N VAL A 253 2.83 1.81 -15.87
CA VAL A 253 4.17 2.09 -16.41
C VAL A 253 4.11 2.77 -17.78
N PRO A 254 5.02 3.72 -18.09
CA PRO A 254 5.09 4.35 -19.39
C PRO A 254 5.55 3.36 -20.48
N VAL A 255 5.22 3.68 -21.73
CA VAL A 255 5.72 2.92 -22.89
C VAL A 255 7.24 2.93 -22.90
N GLY A 256 7.85 1.76 -23.09
CA GLY A 256 9.31 1.61 -23.07
C GLY A 256 9.92 1.41 -21.69
N PHE A 257 9.12 1.43 -20.61
CA PHE A 257 9.59 1.03 -19.29
C PHE A 257 10.09 -0.42 -19.31
N SER A 258 11.28 -0.66 -18.75
CA SER A 258 11.88 -1.99 -18.64
C SER A 258 11.95 -2.40 -17.17
N PRO A 259 10.99 -3.22 -16.69
CA PRO A 259 10.91 -3.63 -15.28
C PRO A 259 12.15 -4.37 -14.76
N GLY A 260 12.93 -5.00 -15.64
CA GLY A 260 14.15 -5.72 -15.28
C GLY A 260 15.41 -4.86 -15.28
N ALA A 261 15.36 -3.66 -15.84
CA ALA A 261 16.57 -2.86 -16.03
C ALA A 261 17.22 -2.43 -14.71
N GLU A 262 16.40 -2.12 -13.69
CA GLU A 262 16.87 -1.90 -12.31
C GLU A 262 17.62 -3.12 -11.77
N VAL A 263 17.03 -4.31 -11.88
CA VAL A 263 17.62 -5.57 -11.38
C VAL A 263 18.97 -5.83 -12.05
N GLU A 264 19.07 -5.62 -13.36
CA GLU A 264 20.31 -5.81 -14.11
C GLU A 264 21.42 -4.83 -13.69
N VAL A 265 21.08 -3.57 -13.41
CA VAL A 265 22.05 -2.60 -12.88
C VAL A 265 22.51 -3.01 -11.48
N MET A 266 21.58 -3.36 -10.59
CA MET A 266 21.90 -3.78 -9.23
C MET A 266 22.78 -5.03 -9.20
N LYS A 267 22.50 -6.03 -10.05
CA LYS A 267 23.34 -7.24 -10.17
C LYS A 267 24.76 -6.92 -10.62
N ARG A 268 24.92 -6.05 -11.62
CA ARG A 268 26.25 -5.64 -12.10
C ARG A 268 27.02 -4.83 -11.07
N ALA A 269 26.34 -3.91 -10.37
CA ALA A 269 26.95 -3.13 -9.30
C ALA A 269 27.39 -4.02 -8.13
N LEU A 270 26.56 -4.98 -7.73
CA LEU A 270 26.91 -5.97 -6.71
C LEU A 270 28.13 -6.82 -7.12
N GLN A 271 28.18 -7.28 -8.38
CA GLN A 271 29.32 -8.03 -8.91
C GLN A 271 30.63 -7.21 -8.92
N ALA A 272 30.53 -5.89 -9.06
CA ALA A 272 31.65 -4.97 -8.94
C ALA A 272 32.04 -4.63 -7.48
N GLY A 273 31.36 -5.22 -6.49
CA GLY A 273 31.62 -5.00 -5.08
C GLY A 273 31.04 -3.70 -4.52
N CYS A 274 30.08 -3.08 -5.23
CA CYS A 274 29.43 -1.86 -4.74
C CYS A 274 28.44 -2.15 -3.59
N PRO A 275 28.18 -1.18 -2.71
CA PRO A 275 27.25 -1.32 -1.59
C PRO A 275 25.79 -1.25 -2.09
N VAL A 276 25.28 -2.35 -2.61
CA VAL A 276 23.92 -2.48 -3.16
C VAL A 276 23.22 -3.68 -2.52
N VAL A 277 21.94 -3.55 -2.19
CA VAL A 277 21.17 -4.68 -1.65
C VAL A 277 21.06 -5.76 -2.71
N ALA A 278 21.40 -7.00 -2.36
CA ALA A 278 21.49 -8.07 -3.34
C ALA A 278 20.12 -8.48 -3.90
N PRO A 279 19.91 -8.41 -5.24
CA PRO A 279 18.76 -9.04 -5.87
C PRO A 279 18.87 -10.56 -5.78
N SER A 280 17.85 -11.23 -5.22
CA SER A 280 17.79 -12.70 -5.18
C SER A 280 17.08 -13.33 -6.37
N SER A 281 16.38 -12.53 -7.17
CA SER A 281 15.67 -13.00 -8.35
C SER A 281 15.98 -12.14 -9.56
N ASP A 282 15.72 -12.70 -10.75
CA ASP A 282 15.43 -11.87 -11.92
C ASP A 282 14.10 -11.12 -11.74
N CYS A 283 13.80 -10.22 -12.68
CA CYS A 283 12.48 -9.64 -12.78
C CYS A 283 11.49 -10.69 -13.31
N ILE A 284 10.50 -11.05 -12.50
CA ILE A 284 9.51 -12.09 -12.78
C ILE A 284 8.24 -11.44 -13.28
N GLN A 285 7.75 -11.90 -14.42
CA GLN A 285 6.49 -11.46 -15.01
C GLN A 285 5.30 -12.19 -14.36
N VAL A 286 4.29 -11.42 -13.98
CA VAL A 286 3.03 -11.93 -13.42
C VAL A 286 1.95 -11.85 -14.49
N VAL A 287 1.46 -13.02 -14.90
CA VAL A 287 0.41 -13.16 -15.91
C VAL A 287 -0.84 -13.72 -15.28
N GLU A 288 -1.98 -13.08 -15.57
CA GLU A 288 -3.29 -13.50 -15.11
C GLU A 288 -4.27 -13.51 -16.29
N SER A 289 -4.94 -14.63 -16.51
CA SER A 289 -5.90 -14.80 -17.62
C SER A 289 -5.31 -14.44 -19.00
N GLY A 290 -4.04 -14.80 -19.22
CA GLY A 290 -3.31 -14.53 -20.47
C GLY A 290 -2.89 -13.07 -20.67
N LYS A 291 -3.07 -12.19 -19.68
CA LYS A 291 -2.65 -10.79 -19.72
C LYS A 291 -1.59 -10.51 -18.66
N VAL A 292 -0.64 -9.64 -19.00
CA VAL A 292 0.38 -9.18 -18.06
C VAL A 292 -0.29 -8.29 -17.00
N LEU A 293 -0.26 -8.75 -15.75
CA LEU A 293 -0.74 -7.96 -14.61
C LEU A 293 0.35 -6.99 -14.13
N GLY A 294 1.59 -7.46 -14.11
CA GLY A 294 2.74 -6.68 -13.67
C GLY A 294 4.01 -7.52 -13.59
N TRP A 295 4.98 -7.02 -12.85
CA TRP A 295 6.24 -7.69 -12.59
C TRP A 295 6.63 -7.54 -11.13
N PHE A 296 7.52 -8.40 -10.65
CA PHE A 296 8.16 -8.23 -9.36
C PHE A 296 9.58 -8.78 -9.34
N HIS A 297 10.36 -8.38 -8.34
CA HIS A 297 11.63 -9.01 -8.01
C HIS A 297 11.82 -9.03 -6.49
N ILE A 298 12.77 -9.85 -6.06
CA ILE A 298 13.08 -10.08 -4.64
C ILE A 298 14.47 -9.54 -4.33
N LEU A 299 14.59 -8.87 -3.18
CA LEU A 299 15.84 -8.43 -2.57
C LEU A 299 16.07 -9.23 -1.28
N ARG A 300 17.30 -9.72 -1.04
CA ARG A 300 17.62 -10.63 0.08
C ARG A 300 17.49 -10.00 1.45
N ASP A 301 17.91 -8.75 1.60
CA ASP A 301 18.02 -8.10 2.89
C ASP A 301 17.05 -6.92 3.00
N VAL A 302 16.38 -6.81 4.15
CA VAL A 302 15.52 -5.68 4.50
C VAL A 302 16.29 -4.79 5.47
N GLY A 303 16.81 -3.69 4.95
CA GLY A 303 17.51 -2.70 5.77
C GLY A 303 16.56 -1.72 6.46
N THR A 304 17.10 -0.95 7.41
CA THR A 304 16.36 0.12 8.07
C THR A 304 16.49 1.43 7.29
N PRO A 305 15.42 2.23 7.17
CA PRO A 305 15.51 3.56 6.58
C PRO A 305 16.53 4.42 7.32
N VAL A 306 17.33 5.21 6.60
CA VAL A 306 18.32 6.11 7.20
C VAL A 306 17.65 7.40 7.68
N PRO A 307 17.66 7.71 8.99
CA PRO A 307 17.23 9.01 9.50
C PRO A 307 18.18 10.13 9.06
N LEU A 308 17.66 11.34 8.82
CA LEU A 308 18.46 12.47 8.35
C LEU A 308 19.60 12.84 9.32
N ASP A 309 19.36 12.79 10.62
CA ASP A 309 20.36 13.07 11.65
C ASP A 309 21.50 12.02 11.64
N VAL A 310 21.17 10.75 11.40
CA VAL A 310 22.17 9.68 11.21
C VAL A 310 22.96 9.90 9.92
N ALA A 311 22.27 10.24 8.82
CA ALA A 311 22.90 10.54 7.54
C ALA A 311 23.86 11.72 7.64
N GLN A 312 23.47 12.78 8.35
CA GLN A 312 24.29 13.96 8.61
C GLN A 312 25.44 13.66 9.56
N ALA A 313 25.26 12.84 10.59
CA ALA A 313 26.36 12.47 11.49
C ALA A 313 27.43 11.60 10.79
N ARG A 314 26.99 10.75 9.87
CA ARG A 314 27.83 9.76 9.17
C ARG A 314 27.94 10.03 7.67
N TRP A 315 27.82 11.31 7.28
CA TRP A 315 27.83 11.72 5.88
C TRP A 315 29.08 11.23 5.11
N PRO A 316 30.30 11.11 5.70
CA PRO A 316 31.46 10.64 4.93
C PRO A 316 31.27 9.21 4.43
N GLU A 317 30.65 8.35 5.23
CA GLU A 317 30.42 6.95 4.90
C GLU A 317 29.33 6.80 3.84
N LEU A 318 28.28 7.62 3.92
CA LEU A 318 27.21 7.65 2.91
C LEU A 318 27.73 8.17 1.57
N VAL A 319 28.54 9.22 1.57
CA VAL A 319 29.19 9.73 0.36
C VAL A 319 30.15 8.71 -0.21
N GLU A 320 30.93 8.03 0.63
CA GLU A 320 31.81 6.95 0.18
C GLU A 320 31.01 5.83 -0.49
N ALA A 321 29.83 5.47 0.03
CA ALA A 321 28.97 4.49 -0.61
C ALA A 321 28.52 4.90 -2.02
N LEU A 322 28.22 6.19 -2.26
CA LEU A 322 27.92 6.70 -3.60
C LEU A 322 29.17 6.70 -4.50
N ARG A 323 30.32 7.12 -3.95
CA ARG A 323 31.59 7.15 -4.66
C ARG A 323 32.01 5.76 -5.14
N GLN A 324 31.75 4.71 -4.36
CA GLN A 324 32.01 3.32 -4.75
C GLN A 324 31.19 2.89 -5.97
N LEU A 325 29.96 3.40 -6.16
CA LEU A 325 29.23 3.20 -7.42
C LEU A 325 29.93 3.89 -8.57
N HIS A 326 30.27 5.17 -8.39
CA HIS A 326 30.86 6.01 -9.42
C HIS A 326 32.22 5.49 -9.90
N LEU A 327 33.08 5.04 -8.98
CA LEU A 327 34.37 4.43 -9.30
C LEU A 327 34.26 3.15 -10.13
N ASN A 328 33.15 2.42 -10.00
CA ASN A 328 32.90 1.19 -10.73
C ASN A 328 32.08 1.41 -12.01
N GLY A 329 31.91 2.67 -12.44
CA GLY A 329 31.21 3.00 -13.69
C GLY A 329 29.69 2.93 -13.58
N PHE A 330 29.13 3.01 -12.36
CA PHE A 330 27.69 3.06 -12.13
C PHE A 330 27.28 4.44 -11.66
N VAL A 331 26.08 4.86 -12.05
CA VAL A 331 25.35 5.97 -11.42
C VAL A 331 24.02 5.41 -10.92
N HIS A 332 23.53 5.97 -9.82
CA HIS A 332 22.25 5.56 -9.23
C HIS A 332 21.07 6.14 -10.02
N GLY A 333 21.21 7.40 -10.45
CA GLY A 333 20.19 8.18 -11.14
C GLY A 333 19.15 8.82 -10.22
N ASP A 334 19.04 8.37 -8.97
CA ASP A 334 18.16 8.95 -7.96
C ASP A 334 18.65 8.66 -6.52
N PRO A 335 19.89 9.03 -6.14
CA PRO A 335 20.50 8.66 -4.86
C PRO A 335 19.98 9.54 -3.70
N ARG A 336 18.67 9.55 -3.50
CA ARG A 336 18.00 10.21 -2.38
C ARG A 336 18.23 9.45 -1.09
N LEU A 337 18.06 10.11 0.05
CA LEU A 337 18.14 9.47 1.36
C LEU A 337 17.10 8.34 1.51
N ALA A 338 15.96 8.46 0.84
CA ALA A 338 14.94 7.42 0.80
C ALA A 338 15.37 6.14 0.07
N ASN A 339 16.41 6.22 -0.78
CA ASN A 339 16.94 5.12 -1.59
C ASN A 339 18.23 4.52 -1.02
N VAL A 340 18.53 4.82 0.26
CA VAL A 340 19.59 4.18 1.03
C VAL A 340 19.01 3.58 2.31
N VAL A 341 19.52 2.40 2.66
CA VAL A 341 19.17 1.68 3.89
C VAL A 341 20.42 1.32 4.67
N LEU A 342 20.27 1.11 5.98
CA LEU A 342 21.30 0.50 6.81
C LEU A 342 21.14 -1.02 6.81
N LEU A 343 22.19 -1.72 6.40
CA LEU A 343 22.37 -3.16 6.65
C LEU A 343 23.44 -3.34 7.72
N GLY A 344 22.98 -3.60 8.95
CA GLY A 344 23.83 -3.45 10.13
C GLY A 344 24.25 -1.99 10.28
N GLU A 345 25.54 -1.71 10.18
CA GLU A 345 26.07 -0.36 10.23
C GLU A 345 26.31 0.25 8.84
N ASN A 346 26.19 -0.51 7.76
CA ASN A 346 26.63 -0.08 6.44
C ASN A 346 25.51 0.58 5.62
N PHE A 347 25.81 1.72 4.99
CA PHE A 347 24.95 2.34 3.98
C PHE A 347 24.92 1.52 2.70
N THR A 348 23.72 1.14 2.26
CA THR A 348 23.51 0.28 1.09
C THR A 348 22.41 0.84 0.20
N TRP A 349 22.66 0.89 -1.11
CA TRP A 349 21.74 1.46 -2.11
C TRP A 349 20.64 0.50 -2.55
N ILE A 350 19.47 1.06 -2.85
CA ILE A 350 18.27 0.40 -3.40
C ILE A 350 17.62 1.29 -4.47
N ASP A 351 16.67 0.78 -5.25
CA ASP A 351 15.84 1.57 -6.17
C ASP A 351 16.62 2.38 -7.23
N PHE A 352 17.47 1.68 -8.00
CA PHE A 352 18.21 2.28 -9.09
C PHE A 352 17.27 2.68 -10.24
N LEU A 353 17.54 3.82 -10.88
CA LEU A 353 16.97 4.06 -12.20
C LEU A 353 17.56 3.01 -13.16
N GLY A 354 16.69 2.33 -13.92
CA GLY A 354 17.09 1.12 -14.64
C GLY A 354 18.05 1.32 -15.83
N GLN A 355 18.27 2.54 -16.33
CA GLN A 355 19.11 2.77 -17.53
C GLN A 355 19.84 4.14 -17.57
N PRO A 356 20.54 4.58 -16.52
CA PRO A 356 21.33 5.78 -16.63
C PRO A 356 22.62 5.47 -17.39
N VAL A 357 22.91 6.26 -18.43
CA VAL A 357 24.21 6.23 -19.09
C VAL A 357 25.22 6.86 -18.14
N PHE A 358 26.31 6.17 -17.85
CA PHE A 358 27.38 6.73 -17.04
C PHE A 358 28.06 7.87 -17.80
N THR A 359 27.87 9.09 -17.32
CA THR A 359 28.52 10.30 -17.83
C THR A 359 28.93 11.18 -16.65
N GLY A 360 29.89 12.08 -16.86
CA GLY A 360 30.25 13.07 -15.83
C GLY A 360 29.05 13.90 -15.38
N ALA A 361 28.14 14.26 -16.29
CA ALA A 361 26.91 14.98 -15.95
C ALA A 361 25.95 14.14 -15.08
N SER A 362 25.86 12.84 -15.33
CA SER A 362 25.03 11.93 -14.53
C SER A 362 25.61 11.71 -13.13
N GLN A 363 26.94 11.63 -13.00
CA GLN A 363 27.60 11.59 -11.70
C GLN A 363 27.38 12.90 -10.92
N GLU A 364 27.51 14.05 -11.59
CA GLU A 364 27.26 15.35 -10.98
C GLU A 364 25.82 15.46 -10.48
N THR A 365 24.86 14.95 -11.26
CA THR A 365 23.44 14.90 -10.88
C THR A 365 23.22 14.04 -9.64
N ASP A 366 23.82 12.84 -9.59
CA ASP A 366 23.76 11.96 -8.41
C ASP A 366 24.24 12.69 -7.14
N ILE A 367 25.39 13.36 -7.23
CA ILE A 367 25.97 14.10 -6.11
C ILE A 367 25.02 15.23 -5.69
N GLN A 368 24.50 16.01 -6.63
CA GLN A 368 23.57 17.10 -6.34
C GLN A 368 22.30 16.61 -5.63
N ILE A 369 21.71 15.50 -6.08
CA ILE A 369 20.51 14.91 -5.47
C ILE A 369 20.80 14.49 -4.03
N LEU A 370 21.83 13.68 -3.81
CA LEU A 370 22.19 13.20 -2.45
C LEU A 370 22.49 14.37 -1.52
N MET A 371 23.23 15.36 -2.03
CA MET A 371 23.59 16.53 -1.24
C MET A 371 22.37 17.33 -0.84
N THR A 372 21.45 17.57 -1.77
CA THR A 372 20.20 18.31 -1.50
C THR A 372 19.44 17.70 -0.33
N ASP A 373 19.29 16.37 -0.32
CA ASP A 373 18.64 15.63 0.77
C ASP A 373 19.40 15.76 2.09
N LEU A 374 20.73 15.66 2.07
CA LEU A 374 21.56 15.82 3.27
C LEU A 374 21.47 17.22 3.87
N VAL A 375 21.30 18.26 3.04
CA VAL A 375 21.08 19.65 3.51
C VAL A 375 19.70 19.83 4.13
N GLY A 376 18.75 18.95 3.80
CA GLY A 376 17.34 19.18 4.09
C GLY A 376 16.75 20.37 3.31
N GLN A 377 17.33 20.72 2.16
CA GLN A 377 16.81 21.76 1.28
C GLN A 377 15.76 21.19 0.32
N LYS A 378 14.77 22.02 -0.03
CA LYS A 378 13.72 21.65 -1.00
C LYS A 378 14.14 21.86 -2.46
N ASP A 379 15.08 22.77 -2.70
CA ASP A 379 15.58 23.09 -4.02
C ASP A 379 16.93 22.39 -4.26
N PRO A 380 17.23 21.93 -5.49
CA PRO A 380 18.50 21.30 -5.82
C PRO A 380 19.66 22.24 -5.48
N VAL A 381 20.64 21.74 -4.71
CA VAL A 381 21.85 22.50 -4.41
C VAL A 381 22.61 22.73 -5.72
N GLN A 382 22.58 23.96 -6.22
CA GLN A 382 23.52 24.37 -7.26
C GLN A 382 24.87 24.63 -6.61
N PHE A 383 25.94 24.02 -7.15
CA PHE A 383 27.30 24.28 -6.69
C PHE A 383 27.60 25.78 -6.75
N GLY A 384 27.78 26.42 -5.58
CA GLY A 384 27.88 27.88 -5.46
C GLY A 384 27.63 28.40 -4.03
N PRO A 385 27.37 29.71 -3.83
CA PRO A 385 27.34 30.41 -2.52
C PRO A 385 26.22 29.98 -1.54
N GLN A 386 25.51 28.89 -1.82
CA GLN A 386 24.38 28.39 -1.03
C GLN A 386 24.81 27.50 0.16
N PHE A 387 26.12 27.25 0.29
CA PHE A 387 26.72 26.48 1.39
C PHE A 387 27.06 27.30 2.64
N ASP A 388 26.80 28.62 2.65
CA ASP A 388 27.18 29.56 3.72
C ASP A 388 26.47 29.35 5.08
N GLY A 389 25.62 28.33 5.20
CA GLY A 389 24.95 27.94 6.46
C GLY A 389 25.34 26.57 7.03
N TRP A 390 26.24 25.82 6.39
CA TRP A 390 26.57 24.44 6.81
C TRP A 390 27.62 24.39 7.93
N PRO A 391 27.41 23.61 9.02
CA PRO A 391 28.46 23.36 10.00
C PRO A 391 29.56 22.52 9.33
N HIS A 392 30.74 23.11 9.10
CA HIS A 392 31.90 22.57 8.37
C HIS A 392 32.02 22.89 6.87
N ASN A 393 31.54 24.06 6.42
CA ASN A 393 31.59 24.53 5.02
C ASN A 393 32.96 24.30 4.31
N SER A 394 34.10 24.57 4.96
CA SER A 394 35.43 24.35 4.35
C SER A 394 35.85 22.88 4.30
N THR A 395 35.68 22.11 5.39
CA THR A 395 36.03 20.70 5.44
C THR A 395 35.13 19.87 4.52
N PHE A 396 33.85 20.22 4.43
CA PHE A 396 32.87 19.56 3.58
C PHE A 396 33.19 19.78 2.08
N ILE A 397 33.44 21.01 1.65
CA ILE A 397 33.80 21.25 0.24
C ILE A 397 35.14 20.58 -0.13
N HIS A 398 36.16 20.70 0.73
CA HIS A 398 37.50 20.19 0.42
C HIS A 398 37.68 18.67 0.58
N SER A 399 36.94 18.04 1.50
CA SER A 399 37.13 16.61 1.80
C SER A 399 36.10 15.70 1.11
N VAL A 400 35.08 16.28 0.46
CA VAL A 400 33.89 15.55 -0.03
C VAL A 400 33.65 15.82 -1.49
N LEU A 401 33.43 17.09 -1.83
CA LEU A 401 33.12 17.48 -3.20
C LEU A 401 34.35 17.34 -4.10
N LEU A 402 35.52 17.76 -3.64
CA LEU A 402 36.76 17.65 -4.42
C LEU A 402 37.12 16.18 -4.77
N PRO A 403 37.09 15.21 -3.83
CA PRO A 403 37.31 13.80 -4.16
C PRO A 403 36.23 13.19 -5.07
N LEU A 404 34.95 13.49 -4.86
CA LEU A 404 33.84 13.03 -5.72
C LEU A 404 33.92 13.61 -7.14
N MET A 405 34.33 14.87 -7.28
CA MET A 405 34.49 15.52 -8.58
C MET A 405 35.81 15.10 -9.26
N SER A 406 36.84 14.69 -8.51
CA SER A 406 38.10 14.22 -9.10
C SER A 406 37.95 12.92 -9.91
N SER A 407 36.94 12.09 -9.59
CA SER A 407 36.57 10.90 -10.39
C SER A 407 35.88 11.22 -11.72
N VAL A 408 35.51 12.47 -11.98
CA VAL A 408 34.88 12.93 -13.24
C VAL A 408 35.91 13.00 -14.40
N THR A 409 37.21 12.80 -14.13
CA THR A 409 38.30 13.09 -15.08
C THR A 409 39.22 11.92 -15.45
N ARG A 410 38.83 10.66 -15.21
CA ARG A 410 39.62 9.49 -15.67
C ARG A 410 38.89 8.63 -16.68
#